data_AF-A0A6A0A6T3-F1
#
_entry.id   AF-A0A6A0A6T3-F1
#
_cell.length_a   1.000
_cell.length_b   1.000
_cell.length_c   1.000
_cell.angle_alpha   90.00
_cell.angle_beta   90.00
_cell.angle_gamma   90.00
#
_symmetry.space_group_name_H-M   'P 1'
#
loop_
_entity.id
_entity.type
_entity.pdbx_description
1 polymer ?
#
loop_
_entity_poly.entity_id
_entity_poly.type
_entity_poly.pdbx_seq_one_letter_code
_entity_poly.pdbx_strand_id
1 'polypeptide(L)'
;MPDGYIPAGSRARGLQRMREVLEQLCARNPDIGYWQGFTDLAAPLLHVFHDNAMAAACLHELVAVRMRSSFLAASGLQGVLDELDQVGGVKLEGAKC
;
A
#
# COMPACT_ATOMS: atom_id res chain seq x y z
N MET A 1 15.12 23.50 19.95
CA MET A 1 14.70 23.32 18.55
C MET A 1 13.25 22.86 18.58
N PRO A 2 12.31 23.46 17.83
CA PRO A 2 10.92 22.99 17.86
C PRO A 2 10.85 21.62 17.19
N ASP A 3 10.21 20.67 17.87
CA ASP A 3 9.91 19.33 17.37
C ASP A 3 9.13 19.44 16.05
N GLY A 4 9.75 19.05 14.94
CA GLY A 4 9.08 18.99 13.63
C GLY A 4 9.80 19.68 12.47
N TYR A 5 10.96 20.31 12.67
CA TYR A 5 11.76 20.78 11.53
C TYR A 5 12.33 19.58 10.75
N ILE A 6 11.79 19.32 9.55
CA ILE A 6 12.37 18.42 8.57
C ILE A 6 13.23 19.26 7.63
N PRO A 7 14.57 19.11 7.65
CA PRO A 7 15.44 19.80 6.71
C PRO A 7 14.97 19.61 5.25
N ALA A 8 15.03 20.66 4.44
CA ALA A 8 14.62 20.58 3.04
C ALA A 8 15.33 19.44 2.27
N GLY A 9 16.61 19.21 2.60
CA GLY A 9 17.40 18.09 2.05
C GLY A 9 16.87 16.70 2.44
N SER A 10 16.31 16.51 3.63
CA SER A 10 15.65 15.25 4.00
C SER A 10 14.33 15.04 3.29
N ARG A 11 13.55 16.11 3.06
CA ARG A 11 12.30 16.03 2.30
C ARG A 11 12.56 15.67 0.84
N ALA A 12 13.51 16.34 0.19
CA ALA A 12 13.88 16.05 -1.20
C ALA A 12 14.37 14.61 -1.37
N ARG A 13 15.21 14.11 -0.45
CA ARG A 13 15.65 12.71 -0.46
C ARG A 13 14.48 11.74 -0.29
N GLY A 14 13.55 12.02 0.63
CA GLY A 14 12.36 11.18 0.82
C GLY A 14 11.51 11.07 -0.45
N LEU A 15 11.26 12.20 -1.12
CA LEU A 15 10.51 12.24 -2.37
C LEU A 15 11.22 11.51 -3.51
N GLN A 16 12.55 11.62 -3.59
CA GLN A 16 13.34 10.90 -4.58
C GLN A 16 13.23 9.38 -4.37
N ARG A 17 13.36 8.90 -3.13
CA ARG A 17 13.18 7.47 -2.81
C ARG A 17 11.77 6.98 -3.14
N MET A 18 10.75 7.78 -2.82
CA MET A 18 9.36 7.51 -3.16
C MET A 18 9.17 7.33 -4.67
N ARG A 19 9.72 8.26 -5.46
CA ARG A 19 9.67 8.20 -6.91
C ARG A 19 10.30 6.91 -7.44
N GLU A 20 11.51 6.58 -7.01
CA GLU A 20 12.24 5.39 -7.46
C GLU A 20 11.47 4.08 -7.19
N VAL A 21 10.88 3.96 -5.99
CA VAL A 21 10.09 2.78 -5.61
C VAL A 21 8.83 2.66 -6.46
N LEU A 22 8.12 3.77 -6.69
CA LEU A 22 6.88 3.77 -7.49
C LEU A 22 7.15 3.51 -8.98
N GLU A 23 8.24 4.08 -9.53
CA GLU A 23 8.66 3.82 -10.91
C GLU A 23 9.00 2.33 -11.09
N GLN A 24 9.67 1.70 -10.13
CA GLN A 24 9.94 0.26 -10.18
C GLN A 24 8.67 -0.60 -10.12
N LEU A 25 7.69 -0.23 -9.29
CA LEU A 25 6.41 -0.91 -9.25
C LEU A 25 5.71 -0.86 -10.61
N CYS A 26 5.60 0.33 -11.20
CA CYS A 26 4.93 0.54 -12.49
C CYS A 26 5.67 -0.16 -13.64
N ALA A 27 7.00 -0.10 -13.65
CA ALA A 27 7.82 -0.75 -14.67
C ALA A 27 7.66 -2.29 -14.64
N ARG A 28 7.48 -2.89 -13.46
CA ARG A 28 7.25 -4.34 -13.31
C ARG A 28 5.79 -4.76 -13.57
N ASN A 29 4.83 -3.83 -13.45
CA ASN A 29 3.39 -4.12 -13.50
C ASN A 29 2.68 -3.10 -14.41
N PRO A 30 2.97 -3.13 -15.73
CA PRO A 30 2.46 -2.14 -16.68
C PRO A 30 0.94 -2.16 -16.84
N ASP A 31 0.32 -3.29 -16.52
CA ASP A 31 -1.13 -3.51 -16.51
C ASP A 31 -1.83 -2.82 -15.33
N ILE A 32 -1.15 -2.70 -14.18
CA ILE A 32 -1.65 -1.95 -13.03
C ILE A 32 -1.37 -0.46 -13.22
N GLY A 33 -0.15 -0.10 -13.65
CA GLY A 33 0.29 1.29 -13.75
C GLY A 33 0.36 1.99 -12.38
N TYR A 34 0.21 3.31 -12.37
CA TYR A 34 0.16 4.11 -11.14
C TYR A 34 -1.28 4.44 -10.77
N TRP A 35 -1.63 4.26 -9.49
CA TRP A 35 -2.91 4.67 -8.92
C TRP A 35 -2.72 5.66 -7.78
N GLN A 36 -3.65 6.60 -7.68
CA GLN A 36 -3.73 7.47 -6.50
C GLN A 36 -3.90 6.61 -5.24
N GLY A 37 -3.06 6.85 -4.23
CA GLY A 37 -2.97 6.05 -3.00
C GLY A 37 -1.71 5.17 -2.92
N PHE A 38 -1.02 4.92 -4.03
CA PHE A 38 0.26 4.16 -3.98
C PHE A 38 1.35 4.91 -3.20
N THR A 39 1.35 6.24 -3.22
CA THR A 39 2.24 7.05 -2.37
C THR A 39 2.00 6.79 -0.88
N ASP A 40 0.73 6.61 -0.48
CA ASP A 40 0.35 6.37 0.91
C ASP A 40 0.70 4.93 1.33
N LEU A 41 0.60 3.96 0.42
CA LEU A 41 1.05 2.59 0.64
C LEU A 41 2.58 2.48 0.72
N ALA A 42 3.30 3.26 -0.09
CA ALA A 42 4.77 3.26 -0.14
C ALA A 42 5.41 4.02 1.03
N ALA A 43 4.73 5.04 1.59
CA ALA A 43 5.24 5.85 2.69
C ALA A 43 5.67 5.06 3.94
N PRO A 44 4.86 4.15 4.51
CA PRO A 44 5.29 3.36 5.66
C PRO A 44 6.43 2.40 5.31
N LEU A 45 6.45 1.84 4.10
CA LEU A 45 7.54 0.97 3.65
C LEU A 45 8.86 1.72 3.55
N LEU A 46 8.86 2.95 3.04
CA LEU A 46 10.05 3.81 2.95
C LEU A 46 10.51 4.36 4.31
N HIS A 47 9.60 4.41 5.28
CA HIS A 47 9.91 4.74 6.66
C HIS A 47 10.59 3.58 7.39
N VAL A 48 10.08 2.34 7.21
CA VAL A 48 10.61 1.13 7.85
C VAL A 48 11.87 0.62 7.16
N PHE A 49 11.90 0.61 5.84
CA PHE A 49 13.02 0.12 5.06
C PHE A 49 13.90 1.28 4.58
N HIS A 50 15.17 1.25 4.98
CA HIS A 50 16.17 2.20 4.49
C HIS A 50 16.66 1.86 3.07
N ASP A 51 16.52 0.61 2.64
CA ASP A 51 16.84 0.15 1.28
C ASP A 51 15.61 0.28 0.35
N ASN A 52 15.78 0.99 -0.76
CA ASN A 52 14.74 1.18 -1.77
C ASN A 52 14.38 -0.13 -2.49
N ALA A 53 15.34 -1.05 -2.67
CA ALA A 53 15.07 -2.32 -3.34
C ALA A 53 14.14 -3.20 -2.51
N MET A 54 14.38 -3.27 -1.19
CA MET A 54 13.49 -3.95 -0.25
C MET A 54 12.10 -3.30 -0.22
N ALA A 55 12.04 -1.97 -0.10
CA ALA A 55 10.77 -1.24 -0.11
C ALA A 55 9.96 -1.50 -1.39
N ALA A 56 10.61 -1.50 -2.56
CA ALA A 56 9.97 -1.81 -3.84
C ALA A 56 9.49 -3.26 -3.94
N ALA A 57 10.27 -4.22 -3.46
CA ALA A 57 9.87 -5.62 -3.43
C ALA A 57 8.64 -5.85 -2.53
N CYS A 58 8.63 -5.26 -1.33
CA CYS A 58 7.48 -5.33 -0.43
C CYS A 58 6.25 -4.63 -1.01
N LEU A 59 6.43 -3.47 -1.65
CA LEU A 59 5.33 -2.76 -2.30
C LEU A 59 4.75 -3.56 -3.46
N HIS A 60 5.60 -4.22 -4.25
CA HIS A 60 5.16 -5.12 -5.31
C HIS A 60 4.33 -6.29 -4.77
N GLU A 61 4.81 -6.96 -3.72
CA GLU A 61 4.05 -8.04 -3.09
C GLU A 61 2.68 -7.55 -2.58
N LEU A 62 2.65 -6.39 -1.93
CA LEU A 62 1.39 -5.81 -1.44
C LEU A 62 0.42 -5.47 -2.59
N VAL A 63 0.88 -4.69 -3.57
CA VAL A 63 0.00 -4.11 -4.61
C VAL A 63 -0.30 -5.13 -5.70
N ALA A 64 0.73 -5.78 -6.24
CA ALA A 64 0.60 -6.62 -7.43
C ALA A 64 0.22 -8.07 -7.10
N VAL A 65 0.41 -8.53 -5.86
CA VAL A 65 -0.02 -9.89 -5.46
C VAL A 65 -1.26 -9.83 -4.59
N ARG A 66 -1.25 -9.06 -3.49
CA ARG A 66 -2.35 -9.08 -2.51
C ARG A 66 -3.52 -8.20 -2.89
N MET A 67 -3.26 -7.01 -3.44
CA MET A 67 -4.30 -6.01 -3.74
C MET A 67 -4.60 -5.90 -5.23
N ARG A 68 -4.14 -6.85 -6.04
CA ARG A 68 -4.23 -6.78 -7.50
C ARG A 68 -5.66 -6.59 -8.00
N SER A 69 -6.61 -7.31 -7.39
CA SER A 69 -8.04 -7.21 -7.71
C SER A 69 -8.63 -5.85 -7.35
N SER A 70 -8.09 -5.17 -6.34
CA SER A 70 -8.52 -3.83 -5.93
C SER A 70 -8.30 -2.77 -7.01
N PHE A 71 -7.37 -3.01 -7.94
CA PHE A 71 -7.00 -2.06 -9.00
C PHE A 71 -7.44 -2.52 -10.40
N LEU A 72 -7.49 -3.83 -10.68
CA LEU A 72 -7.80 -4.34 -12.02
C LEU A 72 -9.26 -4.78 -12.22
N ALA A 73 -9.98 -5.10 -11.15
CA ALA A 73 -11.38 -5.53 -11.25
C ALA A 73 -12.32 -4.38 -10.87
N ALA A 74 -13.40 -4.19 -11.65
CA ALA A 74 -14.45 -3.22 -11.37
C ALA A 74 -15.14 -3.40 -9.99
N SER A 75 -14.92 -4.55 -9.35
CA SER A 75 -15.44 -4.90 -8.04
C SER A 75 -14.40 -4.80 -6.92
N GLY A 76 -13.21 -4.24 -7.13
CA GLY A 76 -12.10 -4.29 -6.17
C GLY A 76 -12.46 -3.95 -4.71
N LEU A 77 -12.99 -2.75 -4.47
CA LEU A 77 -13.50 -2.35 -3.15
C LEU A 77 -14.78 -3.11 -2.79
N GLN A 78 -15.66 -3.33 -3.77
CA GLN A 78 -16.94 -4.00 -3.53
C GLN A 78 -16.75 -5.43 -3.01
N GLY A 79 -15.79 -6.19 -3.54
CA GLY A 79 -15.49 -7.54 -3.07
C GLY A 79 -14.93 -7.55 -1.65
N VAL A 80 -14.11 -6.55 -1.29
CA VAL A 80 -13.64 -6.39 0.10
C VAL A 80 -14.82 -6.03 1.02
N LEU A 81 -15.73 -5.16 0.58
CA LEU A 81 -16.94 -4.84 1.35
C LEU A 81 -17.86 -6.06 1.50
N ASP A 82 -18.04 -6.85 0.45
CA ASP A 82 -18.83 -8.09 0.47
C ASP A 82 -18.21 -9.15 1.41
N GLU A 83 -16.87 -9.23 1.48
CA GLU A 83 -16.16 -10.07 2.46
C GLU A 83 -16.34 -9.55 3.90
N LEU A 84 -16.27 -8.23 4.11
CA LEU A 84 -16.47 -7.62 5.42
C LEU A 84 -17.91 -7.79 5.93
N ASP A 85 -18.90 -7.70 5.03
CA ASP A 85 -20.30 -7.94 5.35
C ASP A 85 -20.55 -9.41 5.76
N GLN A 86 -19.83 -10.37 5.17
CA GLN A 86 -19.86 -11.77 5.60
C GLN A 86 -19.28 -11.98 7.01
N VAL A 87 -18.24 -11.22 7.38
CA VAL A 87 -17.69 -11.25 8.75
C VAL A 87 -18.67 -10.62 9.75
N GLY A 88 -19.35 -9.54 9.37
CA GLY A 88 -20.41 -8.91 10.17
C GLY A 88 -21.68 -9.76 10.31
N GLY A 89 -21.92 -10.68 9.37
CA GLY A 89 -23.06 -11.60 9.35
C GLY A 89 -22.90 -12.86 10.22
N VAL A 90 -21.74 -13.10 10.84
CA VAL A 90 -21.55 -14.21 11.78
C VAL A 90 -22.29 -13.90 13.08
N LYS A 91 -23.55 -14.32 13.13
CA LYS A 91 -24.30 -14.48 14.38
C LYS A 91 -23.45 -15.31 15.34
N LEU A 92 -23.12 -14.72 16.49
CA LEU A 92 -22.59 -15.45 17.66
C LEU A 92 -23.70 -16.36 18.21
N GLU A 93 -24.06 -17.42 17.49
CA GLU A 93 -24.90 -18.49 18.00
C GLU A 93 -24.00 -19.49 18.73
N GLY A 94 -24.02 -19.42 20.07
CA GLY A 94 -23.59 -20.54 20.90
C GLY A 94 -22.60 -20.24 22.02
N ALA A 95 -22.87 -19.26 22.89
CA ALA A 95 -22.39 -19.32 24.27
C ALA A 95 -23.57 -19.68 25.18
N LYS A 96 -23.85 -20.98 25.30
CA LYS A 96 -24.52 -21.54 26.48
C LYS A 96 -23.53 -22.49 27.15
N CYS A 97 -23.02 -22.06 28.30
CA CYS A 97 -22.68 -22.95 29.42
C CYS A 97 -23.50 -22.46 30.61
#